data_AF-K1TWW2-F1
#
_entry.id   AF-K1TWW2-F1
#
_cell.length_a   1.000
_cell.length_b   1.000
_cell.length_c   1.000
_cell.angle_alpha   90.00
_cell.angle_beta   90.00
_cell.angle_gamma   90.00
#
_symmetry.space_group_name_H-M   'P 1'
#
loop_
_entity.id
_entity.type
_entity.pdbx_description
1 polymer ?
#
loop_
_entity_poly.entity_id
_entity_poly.type
_entity_poly.pdbx_seq_one_letter_code
_entity_poly.pdbx_strand_id
1 'polypeptide(L)'
;SGESSHAEGNNTTASGYCSHAEGYNATASGGYSHAEGYNAVASGFYSHAGGINSEAKAEASFAHGEHAVSNYRGGAAFGISNKTKEALLVVGNGSPGGSYESDALVLDDGGNLWVAGSIKCGGDSGGYTLPPATADTLGGVMIGDNISVTADGVISVNLSAYLKNTDIADWAKAESKPVYTAEEVGAAEKNHTHNMSDITDMPEWTKTENKPAYTASEVGLGNVDNTADIDKPISTATQTALDGKADTGHTHTVSDITDMPAYLTQETDPTVPAWAKAKNKPTYTADEVGAAKRNTHITCRISQICQNGRKPRISLLIRQARSERQQRQILLRR
;
A
#
# COMPACT_ATOMS: atom_id res chain seq x y z
N SER A 1 24.77 66.38 61.22
CA SER A 1 24.76 65.31 62.23
C SER A 1 23.40 65.20 62.89
N GLY A 2 22.86 63.99 63.03
CA GLY A 2 21.74 63.61 63.90
C GLY A 2 22.20 63.26 65.34
N GLU A 3 21.30 62.68 66.15
CA GLU A 3 21.58 62.32 67.54
C GLU A 3 22.67 61.24 67.65
N SER A 4 23.69 61.48 68.49
CA SER A 4 24.83 60.58 68.72
C SER A 4 25.60 60.18 67.44
N SER A 5 25.51 60.99 66.38
CA SER A 5 26.13 60.71 65.09
C SER A 5 27.44 61.48 64.86
N HIS A 6 28.26 61.02 63.91
CA HIS A 6 29.49 61.69 63.50
C HIS A 6 29.53 61.94 61.99
N ALA A 7 29.99 63.11 61.57
CA ALA A 7 30.18 63.44 60.16
C ALA A 7 31.56 64.09 59.98
N GLU A 8 32.43 63.46 59.19
CA GLU A 8 33.79 63.92 58.89
C GLU A 8 33.96 64.13 57.38
N GLY A 9 34.70 65.17 56.96
CA GLY A 9 34.94 65.47 55.55
C GLY A 9 34.03 66.54 54.95
N ASN A 10 33.96 66.61 53.61
CA ASN A 10 33.29 67.69 52.88
C ASN A 10 31.87 67.28 52.45
N ASN A 11 30.86 68.10 52.73
CA ASN A 11 29.45 67.83 52.40
C ASN A 11 28.90 66.49 52.94
N THR A 12 29.50 65.95 54.00
CA THR A 12 29.00 64.70 54.60
C THR A 12 27.77 64.95 55.47
N THR A 13 26.85 63.98 55.48
CA THR A 13 25.59 64.05 56.22
C THR A 13 25.35 62.74 56.98
N ALA A 14 25.66 62.71 58.27
CA ALA A 14 25.16 61.67 59.16
C ALA A 14 23.87 62.16 59.83
N SER A 15 22.69 61.68 59.44
CA SER A 15 21.40 62.14 60.01
C SER A 15 20.64 61.09 60.81
N GLY A 16 21.02 59.81 60.67
CA GLY A 16 20.48 58.73 61.48
C GLY A 16 20.93 58.77 62.93
N TYR A 17 20.14 58.17 63.83
CA TYR A 17 20.53 57.96 65.22
C TYR A 17 21.79 57.08 65.28
N CYS A 18 22.85 57.52 65.97
CA CYS A 18 24.13 56.81 66.05
C CYS A 18 24.80 56.51 64.69
N SER A 19 24.54 57.30 63.64
CA SER A 19 25.15 57.07 62.32
C SER A 19 26.54 57.71 62.17
N HIS A 20 27.32 57.26 61.18
CA HIS A 20 28.63 57.81 60.84
C HIS A 20 28.75 58.05 59.34
N ALA A 21 29.18 59.25 58.91
CA ALA A 21 29.53 59.54 57.53
C ALA A 21 30.95 60.14 57.41
N GLU A 22 31.82 59.55 56.60
CA GLU A 22 33.17 60.09 56.30
C GLU A 22 33.44 60.22 54.79
N GLY A 23 34.22 61.25 54.39
CA GLY A 23 34.68 61.43 53.01
C GLY A 23 34.13 62.66 52.30
N TYR A 24 33.68 62.52 51.04
CA TYR A 24 33.12 63.60 50.23
C TYR A 24 31.69 63.26 49.83
N ASN A 25 30.73 64.07 50.28
CA ASN A 25 29.31 63.92 49.98
C ASN A 25 28.71 62.55 50.42
N ALA A 26 29.33 61.90 51.41
CA ALA A 26 28.82 60.67 52.02
C ALA A 26 27.59 60.97 52.89
N THR A 27 26.56 60.11 52.83
CA THR A 27 25.30 60.28 53.55
C THR A 27 24.92 59.01 54.33
N ALA A 28 24.85 59.10 55.66
CA ALA A 28 24.41 58.04 56.55
C ALA A 28 23.10 58.43 57.25
N SER A 29 21.96 58.07 56.66
CA SER A 29 20.62 58.46 57.11
C SER A 29 19.85 57.36 57.84
N GLY A 30 20.27 56.10 57.71
CA GLY A 30 19.76 55.01 58.52
C GLY A 30 20.23 55.09 59.98
N GLY A 31 19.41 54.64 60.92
CA GLY A 31 19.87 54.49 62.31
C GLY A 31 21.00 53.46 62.38
N TYR A 32 22.06 53.78 63.12
CA TYR A 32 23.29 52.99 63.25
C TYR A 32 24.00 52.71 61.92
N SER A 33 23.73 53.51 60.87
CA SER A 33 24.35 53.28 59.56
C SER A 33 25.72 53.94 59.43
N HIS A 34 26.54 53.44 58.51
CA HIS A 34 27.88 53.94 58.22
C HIS A 34 28.06 54.17 56.72
N ALA A 35 28.44 55.38 56.31
CA ALA A 35 28.78 55.72 54.93
C ALA A 35 30.22 56.26 54.84
N GLU A 36 31.08 55.65 54.03
CA GLU A 36 32.48 56.07 53.85
C GLU A 36 32.84 56.21 52.35
N GLY A 37 33.50 57.32 51.98
CA GLY A 37 34.02 57.54 50.62
C GLY A 37 33.35 58.68 49.83
N TYR A 38 33.30 58.56 48.50
CA TYR A 38 32.76 59.57 47.59
C TYR A 38 31.31 59.23 47.23
N ASN A 39 30.35 60.09 47.58
CA ASN A 39 28.91 59.87 47.32
C ASN A 39 28.36 58.53 47.87
N ALA A 40 28.96 57.95 48.91
CA ALA A 40 28.42 56.74 49.53
C ALA A 40 27.12 57.05 50.29
N VAL A 41 26.11 56.18 50.18
CA VAL A 41 24.80 56.38 50.83
C VAL A 41 24.37 55.15 51.64
N ALA A 42 24.32 55.29 52.96
CA ALA A 42 23.84 54.26 53.88
C ALA A 42 22.49 54.68 54.50
N SER A 43 21.39 54.29 53.86
CA SER A 43 20.02 54.68 54.26
C SER A 43 19.25 53.59 54.99
N GLY A 44 19.70 52.34 54.91
CA GLY A 44 19.15 51.24 55.69
C GLY A 44 19.51 51.31 57.18
N PHE A 45 18.65 50.80 58.05
CA PHE A 45 18.96 50.65 59.47
C PHE A 45 20.09 49.62 59.64
N TYR A 46 21.13 49.92 60.41
CA TYR A 46 22.36 49.11 60.54
C TYR A 46 23.14 48.89 59.22
N SER A 47 22.93 49.70 58.18
CA SER A 47 23.60 49.48 56.88
C SER A 47 25.01 50.08 56.81
N HIS A 48 25.85 49.55 55.92
CA HIS A 48 27.20 50.07 55.63
C HIS A 48 27.38 50.29 54.12
N ALA A 49 27.72 51.50 53.70
CA ALA A 49 28.06 51.84 52.32
C ALA A 49 29.49 52.40 52.24
N GLY A 50 30.38 51.79 51.47
CA GLY A 50 31.77 52.21 51.32
C GLY A 50 32.22 52.34 49.87
N GLY A 51 33.13 53.27 49.57
CA GLY A 51 33.72 53.45 48.23
C GLY A 51 33.15 54.62 47.43
N ILE A 52 32.89 54.44 46.13
CA ILE A 52 32.51 55.49 45.17
C ILE A 52 31.08 55.22 44.69
N ASN A 53 30.15 56.15 44.94
CA ASN A 53 28.74 56.06 44.54
C ASN A 53 28.06 54.74 44.99
N SER A 54 28.47 54.15 46.11
CA SER A 54 27.86 52.93 46.65
C SER A 54 26.62 53.24 47.49
N GLU A 55 25.64 52.34 47.51
CA GLU A 55 24.37 52.56 48.20
C GLU A 55 23.91 51.31 48.97
N ALA A 56 23.80 51.41 50.30
CA ALA A 56 23.26 50.37 51.17
C ALA A 56 21.88 50.79 51.71
N LYS A 57 20.83 50.33 51.02
CA LYS A 57 19.44 50.85 51.12
C LYS A 57 18.54 50.05 52.07
N ALA A 58 18.87 48.80 52.34
CA ALA A 58 18.05 47.90 53.15
C ALA A 58 18.59 47.71 54.57
N GLU A 59 17.74 47.23 55.47
CA GLU A 59 18.14 46.91 56.85
C GLU A 59 19.29 45.88 56.85
N ALA A 60 20.32 46.15 57.64
CA ALA A 60 21.54 45.34 57.76
C ALA A 60 22.26 45.07 56.42
N SER A 61 22.05 45.89 55.40
CA SER A 61 22.71 45.73 54.10
C SER A 61 24.14 46.27 54.09
N PHE A 62 24.98 45.68 53.25
CA PHE A 62 26.37 46.09 53.04
C PHE A 62 26.63 46.34 51.56
N ALA A 63 27.20 47.49 51.19
CA ALA A 63 27.62 47.78 49.83
C ALA A 63 29.02 48.40 49.82
N HIS A 64 29.98 47.81 49.11
CA HIS A 64 31.33 48.36 49.02
C HIS A 64 31.94 48.22 47.62
N GLY A 65 32.51 49.30 47.10
CA GLY A 65 33.13 49.32 45.78
C GLY A 65 32.71 50.56 44.98
N GLU A 66 32.58 50.43 43.68
CA GLU A 66 32.20 51.52 42.79
C GLU A 66 30.82 51.24 42.18
N HIS A 67 29.82 52.09 42.43
CA HIS A 67 28.43 51.87 42.00
C HIS A 67 27.83 50.52 42.47
N ALA A 68 28.24 50.02 43.64
CA ALA A 68 27.66 48.84 44.27
C ALA A 68 26.38 49.20 45.04
N VAL A 69 25.28 48.49 44.81
CA VAL A 69 23.99 48.75 45.45
C VAL A 69 23.47 47.52 46.19
N SER A 70 23.35 47.60 47.52
CA SER A 70 22.65 46.57 48.29
C SER A 70 21.26 47.07 48.69
N ASN A 71 20.23 46.42 48.15
CA ASN A 71 18.82 46.74 48.37
C ASN A 71 18.03 45.58 48.99
N TYR A 72 18.72 44.50 49.39
CA TYR A 72 18.12 43.35 50.07
C TYR A 72 18.49 43.34 51.55
N ARG A 73 17.56 42.91 52.41
CA ARG A 73 17.79 42.87 53.87
C ARG A 73 18.89 41.86 54.18
N GLY A 74 19.96 42.31 54.85
CA GLY A 74 21.15 41.49 55.10
C GLY A 74 22.00 41.18 53.87
N GLY A 75 21.68 41.75 52.70
CA GLY A 75 22.40 41.51 51.45
C GLY A 75 23.73 42.26 51.40
N ALA A 76 24.72 41.67 50.73
CA ALA A 76 26.04 42.24 50.53
C ALA A 76 26.34 42.44 49.03
N ALA A 77 26.77 43.64 48.64
CA ALA A 77 27.22 43.99 47.30
C ALA A 77 28.70 44.41 47.32
N PHE A 78 29.52 43.80 46.47
CA PHE A 78 30.93 44.14 46.29
C PHE A 78 31.26 44.42 44.82
N GLY A 79 32.37 45.10 44.55
CA GLY A 79 32.90 45.25 43.19
C GLY A 79 32.35 46.47 42.45
N ILE A 80 32.14 46.34 41.14
CA ILE A 80 31.84 47.47 40.25
C ILE A 80 30.46 47.30 39.61
N SER A 81 29.64 48.35 39.63
CA SER A 81 28.35 48.49 38.94
C SER A 81 27.46 47.23 39.06
N ASN A 82 26.90 47.00 40.25
CA ASN A 82 26.03 45.85 40.52
C ASN A 82 24.94 46.17 41.53
N LYS A 83 23.97 45.25 41.64
CA LYS A 83 22.88 45.35 42.61
C LYS A 83 22.51 43.98 43.15
N THR A 84 22.19 43.89 44.44
CA THR A 84 21.79 42.60 45.05
C THR A 84 20.57 41.96 44.40
N LYS A 85 19.55 42.72 43.94
CA LYS A 85 18.38 42.17 43.21
C LYS A 85 17.74 40.95 43.92
N GLU A 86 17.50 41.05 45.23
CA GLU A 86 17.02 39.96 46.11
C GLU A 86 18.05 38.86 46.46
N ALA A 87 19.32 39.01 46.09
CA ALA A 87 20.38 38.08 46.47
C ALA A 87 21.05 38.44 47.82
N LEU A 88 21.60 37.41 48.47
CA LEU A 88 22.35 37.52 49.73
C LEU A 88 23.76 38.10 49.53
N LEU A 89 24.42 37.72 48.44
CA LEU A 89 25.76 38.23 48.09
C LEU A 89 25.87 38.42 46.58
N VAL A 90 26.31 39.59 46.15
CA VAL A 90 26.62 39.90 44.75
C VAL A 90 28.01 40.51 44.65
N VAL A 91 28.82 40.00 43.73
CA VAL A 91 30.10 40.61 43.34
C VAL A 91 30.00 41.05 41.89
N GLY A 92 30.08 42.35 41.65
CA GLY A 92 29.95 42.96 40.34
C GLY A 92 31.25 43.11 39.57
N ASN A 93 31.17 42.90 38.26
CA ASN A 93 32.22 43.20 37.29
C ASN A 93 31.71 44.11 36.15
N GLY A 94 30.70 44.93 36.45
CA GLY A 94 30.17 45.91 35.51
C GLY A 94 31.17 47.01 35.18
N SER A 95 30.74 47.97 34.37
CA SER A 95 31.58 49.10 33.96
C SER A 95 31.17 50.37 34.72
N PRO A 96 32.11 51.12 35.32
CA PRO A 96 31.79 52.39 35.97
C PRO A 96 31.50 53.47 34.91
N GLY A 97 30.42 54.23 35.10
CA GLY A 97 30.01 55.30 34.18
C GLY A 97 29.30 54.88 32.89
N GLY A 98 29.02 53.58 32.70
CA GLY A 98 28.21 53.05 31.60
C GLY A 98 27.06 52.20 32.12
N SER A 99 25.96 52.12 31.37
CA SER A 99 24.68 51.48 31.71
C SER A 99 24.72 49.95 31.99
N TYR A 100 25.90 49.37 32.20
CA TYR A 100 26.11 47.94 32.27
C TYR A 100 26.32 47.51 33.72
N GLU A 101 25.20 47.27 34.41
CA GLU A 101 25.20 46.47 35.63
C GLU A 101 25.57 45.03 35.25
N SER A 102 26.56 44.43 35.92
CA SER A 102 26.96 43.04 35.68
C SER A 102 27.39 42.37 36.97
N ASP A 103 26.88 41.17 37.20
CA ASP A 103 27.15 40.37 38.37
C ASP A 103 28.08 39.21 37.94
N ALA A 104 29.27 39.11 38.55
CA ALA A 104 30.21 38.03 38.29
C ALA A 104 29.92 36.79 39.15
N LEU A 105 29.42 37.03 40.36
CA LEU A 105 29.09 36.03 41.37
C LEU A 105 27.80 36.46 42.08
N VAL A 106 26.84 35.56 42.20
CA VAL A 106 25.58 35.79 42.92
C VAL A 106 25.27 34.59 43.81
N LEU A 107 25.03 34.81 45.10
CA LEU A 107 24.39 33.86 46.00
C LEU A 107 22.96 34.35 46.26
N ASP A 108 21.96 33.69 45.70
CA ASP A 108 20.56 34.09 45.84
C ASP A 108 19.97 33.68 47.21
N ASP A 109 18.76 34.16 47.49
CA ASP A 109 18.04 33.87 48.73
C ASP A 109 17.43 32.45 48.78
N GLY A 110 17.38 31.75 47.65
CA GLY A 110 17.09 30.32 47.55
C GLY A 110 18.27 29.41 47.93
N GLY A 111 19.45 29.99 48.15
CA GLY A 111 20.68 29.26 48.46
C GLY A 111 21.42 28.74 47.23
N ASN A 112 21.10 29.24 46.03
CA ASN A 112 21.81 28.88 44.80
C ASN A 112 22.99 29.82 44.55
N LEU A 113 24.07 29.24 44.03
CA LEU A 113 25.26 29.98 43.60
C LEU A 113 25.29 30.08 42.07
N TRP A 114 25.38 31.30 41.56
CA TRP A 114 25.54 31.60 40.14
C TRP A 114 26.88 32.29 39.87
N VAL A 115 27.58 31.82 38.84
CA VAL A 115 28.87 32.38 38.39
C VAL A 115 28.74 32.65 36.89
N ALA A 116 28.94 33.90 36.49
CA ALA A 116 28.81 34.29 35.07
C ALA A 116 29.94 33.71 34.20
N GLY A 117 31.13 33.56 34.79
CA GLY A 117 32.31 33.01 34.15
C GLY A 117 32.59 31.56 34.52
N SER A 118 33.79 31.10 34.18
CA SER A 118 34.23 29.75 34.54
C SER A 118 34.67 29.66 36.00
N ILE A 119 34.37 28.53 36.65
CA ILE A 119 34.90 28.21 37.97
C ILE A 119 36.21 27.44 37.79
N LYS A 120 37.30 27.96 38.34
CA LYS A 120 38.56 27.21 38.46
C LYS A 120 38.58 26.47 39.78
N CYS A 121 38.63 25.15 39.74
CA CYS A 121 38.74 24.31 40.93
C CYS A 121 40.15 23.69 41.03
N GLY A 122 40.80 23.87 42.17
CA GLY A 122 42.17 23.44 42.45
C GLY A 122 43.18 24.60 42.54
N GLY A 123 44.10 24.55 43.49
CA GLY A 123 45.17 25.54 43.64
C GLY A 123 46.35 25.27 42.70
N ASP A 124 47.00 26.35 42.24
CA ASP A 124 48.29 26.57 41.55
C ASP A 124 48.91 25.54 40.58
N SER A 125 48.38 24.34 40.41
CA SER A 125 48.95 23.30 39.54
C SER A 125 47.86 22.33 39.08
N GLY A 126 47.31 22.56 37.88
CA GLY A 126 46.41 21.59 37.22
C GLY A 126 44.92 21.73 37.53
N GLY A 127 44.47 22.90 37.98
CA GLY A 127 43.05 23.14 38.26
C GLY A 127 42.16 22.90 37.04
N TYR A 128 41.08 22.14 37.23
CA TYR A 128 40.04 21.96 36.23
C TYR A 128 39.20 23.24 36.13
N THR A 129 38.93 23.69 34.92
CA THR A 129 38.07 24.86 34.68
C THR A 129 36.71 24.35 34.23
N LEU A 130 35.70 24.49 35.08
CA LEU A 130 34.31 24.22 34.73
C LEU A 130 33.86 25.30 33.75
N PRO A 131 33.56 24.97 32.47
CA PRO A 131 33.09 25.97 31.52
C PRO A 131 31.69 26.47 31.92
N PRO A 132 31.33 27.72 31.58
CA PRO A 132 30.00 28.25 31.82
C PRO A 132 28.94 27.40 31.11
N ALA A 133 27.81 27.16 31.77
CA ALA A 133 26.67 26.54 31.12
C ALA A 133 26.06 27.52 30.09
N THR A 134 25.81 27.05 28.87
CA THR A 134 25.13 27.81 27.80
C THR A 134 23.84 27.09 27.42
N ALA A 135 23.04 27.66 26.51
CA ALA A 135 21.87 26.98 25.96
C ALA A 135 22.23 25.63 25.28
N ASP A 136 23.47 25.51 24.81
CA ASP A 136 23.95 24.36 24.05
C ASP A 136 24.95 23.49 24.84
N THR A 137 25.39 23.95 26.03
CA THR A 137 26.41 23.29 26.83
C THR A 137 25.97 23.22 28.30
N LEU A 138 25.66 22.02 28.79
CA LEU A 138 25.51 21.77 30.22
C LEU A 138 26.90 21.93 30.88
N GLY A 139 27.02 22.73 31.94
CA GLY A 139 28.30 22.95 32.64
C GLY A 139 28.99 21.65 33.08
N GLY A 140 30.28 21.72 33.42
CA GLY A 140 31.09 20.52 33.64
C GLY A 140 30.68 19.69 34.88
N VAL A 141 30.86 18.37 34.80
CA VAL A 141 30.76 17.41 35.91
C VAL A 141 32.17 16.98 36.29
N MET A 142 32.48 16.87 37.59
CA MET A 142 33.73 16.23 38.02
C MET A 142 33.68 14.73 37.72
N ILE A 143 34.62 14.26 36.91
CA ILE A 143 34.73 12.85 36.51
C ILE A 143 35.87 12.22 37.32
N GLY A 144 35.56 11.18 38.10
CA GLY A 144 36.57 10.39 38.82
C GLY A 144 37.22 9.33 37.92
N ASP A 145 38.33 8.73 38.36
CA ASP A 145 39.22 7.86 37.56
C ASP A 145 38.55 6.70 36.79
N ASN A 146 37.35 6.26 37.21
CA ASN A 146 36.62 5.15 36.61
C ASN A 146 35.64 5.56 35.50
N ILE A 147 35.49 6.85 35.24
CA ILE A 147 34.62 7.38 34.20
C ILE A 147 35.51 8.21 33.26
N SER A 148 35.31 8.09 31.96
CA SER A 148 36.03 8.89 30.96
C SER A 148 35.05 9.40 29.93
N VAL A 149 35.21 10.65 29.50
CA VAL A 149 34.39 11.23 28.43
C VAL A 149 35.29 11.56 27.26
N THR A 150 35.00 10.99 26.10
CA THR A 150 35.77 11.22 24.86
C THR A 150 35.41 12.56 24.23
N ALA A 151 36.22 13.04 23.28
CA ALA A 151 36.03 14.35 22.64
C ALA A 151 34.71 14.49 21.87
N ASP A 152 34.10 13.37 21.47
CA ASP A 152 32.78 13.26 20.84
C ASP A 152 31.63 13.11 21.86
N GLY A 153 31.91 13.20 23.16
CA GLY A 153 30.91 13.21 24.22
C GLY A 153 30.46 11.82 24.70
N VAL A 154 31.16 10.74 24.32
CA VAL A 154 30.82 9.40 24.80
C VAL A 154 31.32 9.20 26.22
N ILE A 155 30.39 8.94 27.13
CA ILE A 155 30.69 8.56 28.51
C ILE A 155 31.01 7.06 28.54
N SER A 156 32.24 6.73 28.92
CA SER A 156 32.71 5.36 29.10
C SER A 156 33.04 5.10 30.57
N VAL A 157 32.78 3.88 31.01
CA VAL A 157 33.11 3.42 32.37
C VAL A 157 34.21 2.38 32.26
N ASN A 158 35.30 2.54 33.02
CA ASN A 158 36.33 1.53 33.11
C ASN A 158 35.82 0.36 33.96
N LEU A 159 35.30 -0.65 33.28
CA LEU A 159 34.80 -1.88 33.91
C LEU A 159 35.90 -2.93 34.14
N SER A 160 37.18 -2.65 33.86
CA SER A 160 38.25 -3.66 33.93
C SER A 160 38.43 -4.28 35.32
N ALA A 161 38.04 -3.56 36.38
CA ALA A 161 38.00 -4.08 37.75
C ALA A 161 36.81 -5.03 38.01
N TYR A 162 35.74 -4.94 37.23
CA TYR A 162 34.47 -5.68 37.40
C TYR A 162 34.27 -6.80 36.37
N LEU A 163 34.79 -6.63 35.16
CA LEU A 163 34.87 -7.64 34.11
C LEU A 163 36.33 -8.04 33.96
N LYS A 164 36.80 -8.92 34.85
CA LYS A 164 38.14 -9.46 34.71
C LYS A 164 38.16 -10.30 33.45
N ASN A 165 39.04 -9.95 32.52
CA ASN A 165 39.27 -10.69 31.28
C ASN A 165 39.52 -12.20 31.54
N THR A 166 39.97 -12.56 32.74
CA THR A 166 40.14 -13.96 33.19
C THR A 166 38.83 -14.75 33.29
N ASP A 167 37.70 -14.09 33.49
CA ASP A 167 36.40 -14.73 33.70
C ASP A 167 35.66 -14.95 32.36
N ILE A 168 36.18 -14.34 31.30
CA ILE A 168 35.71 -14.55 29.93
C ILE A 168 36.58 -15.67 29.35
N ALA A 169 35.96 -16.74 28.85
CA ALA A 169 36.70 -17.81 28.19
C ALA A 169 37.37 -17.29 26.90
N ASP A 170 38.55 -17.80 26.55
CA ASP A 170 39.33 -17.28 25.42
C ASP A 170 38.60 -17.38 24.07
N TRP A 171 37.77 -18.40 23.88
CA TRP A 171 36.91 -18.54 22.70
C TRP A 171 35.83 -17.44 22.61
N ALA A 172 35.37 -16.92 23.75
CA ALA A 172 34.38 -15.86 23.80
C ALA A 172 35.00 -14.50 23.41
N LYS A 173 36.31 -14.32 23.64
CA LYS A 173 37.09 -13.14 23.24
C LYS A 173 37.51 -13.14 21.77
N ALA A 174 37.56 -14.31 21.15
CA ALA A 174 37.98 -14.44 19.75
C ALA A 174 37.00 -13.69 18.82
N GLU A 175 37.57 -12.82 17.98
CA GLU A 175 36.85 -12.03 16.96
C GLU A 175 36.16 -12.93 15.93
N SER A 176 36.79 -14.06 15.60
CA SER A 176 36.21 -15.12 14.79
C SER A 176 35.85 -16.31 15.67
N LYS A 177 34.59 -16.74 15.61
CA LYS A 177 34.14 -17.95 16.32
C LYS A 177 34.58 -19.20 15.54
N PRO A 178 34.96 -20.28 16.24
CA PRO A 178 35.27 -21.54 15.57
C PRO A 178 34.04 -22.01 14.79
N VAL A 179 34.25 -22.35 13.53
CA VAL A 179 33.25 -23.03 12.70
C VAL A 179 33.58 -24.50 12.81
N TYR A 180 32.74 -25.26 13.50
CA TYR A 180 32.89 -26.70 13.60
C TYR A 180 32.22 -27.38 12.41
N THR A 181 32.89 -28.37 11.85
CA THR A 181 32.32 -29.32 10.90
C THR A 181 31.36 -30.27 11.62
N ALA A 182 30.45 -30.89 10.87
CA ALA A 182 29.52 -31.88 11.43
C ALA A 182 30.27 -33.04 12.11
N GLU A 183 31.40 -33.46 11.55
CA GLU A 183 32.27 -34.51 12.10
C GLU A 183 32.87 -34.12 13.46
N GLU A 184 33.35 -32.88 13.61
CA GLU A 184 33.93 -32.37 14.86
C GLU A 184 32.93 -32.30 16.02
N VAL A 185 31.62 -32.21 15.73
CA VAL A 185 30.55 -32.16 16.74
C VAL A 185 29.74 -33.45 16.82
N GLY A 186 30.10 -34.50 16.08
CA GLY A 186 29.36 -35.76 16.03
C GLY A 186 27.96 -35.64 15.38
N ALA A 187 27.74 -34.60 14.58
CA ALA A 187 26.53 -34.43 13.78
C ALA A 187 26.68 -35.09 12.41
N ALA A 188 25.56 -35.56 11.85
CA ALA A 188 25.52 -35.99 10.45
C ALA A 188 25.51 -34.78 9.50
N GLU A 189 26.06 -34.94 8.30
CA GLU A 189 26.00 -33.90 7.28
C GLU A 189 24.55 -33.53 6.92
N LYS A 190 24.31 -32.25 6.60
CA LYS A 190 22.98 -31.74 6.25
C LYS A 190 22.30 -32.52 5.12
N ASN A 191 23.10 -32.99 4.16
CA ASN A 191 22.64 -33.85 3.08
C ASN A 191 23.28 -35.23 3.24
N HIS A 192 22.54 -36.17 3.82
CA HIS A 192 22.95 -37.57 3.91
C HIS A 192 21.82 -38.48 3.41
N THR A 193 22.16 -39.74 3.13
CA THR A 193 21.21 -40.75 2.68
C THR A 193 20.99 -41.78 3.79
N HIS A 194 19.74 -42.17 4.00
CA HIS A 194 19.40 -43.33 4.83
C HIS A 194 19.21 -44.55 3.94
N ASN A 195 19.56 -45.74 4.46
CA ASN A 195 19.20 -46.98 3.81
C ASN A 195 17.79 -47.40 4.22
N MET A 196 17.09 -48.13 3.36
CA MET A 196 15.77 -48.70 3.68
C MET A 196 15.82 -49.61 4.92
N SER A 197 16.98 -50.21 5.21
CA SER A 197 17.24 -50.99 6.42
C SER A 197 17.12 -50.19 7.72
N ASP A 198 17.26 -48.87 7.64
CA ASP A 198 17.30 -47.98 8.80
C ASP A 198 15.90 -47.49 9.19
N ILE A 199 14.88 -47.78 8.36
CA ILE A 199 13.47 -47.44 8.59
C ILE A 199 12.80 -48.58 9.35
N THR A 200 12.70 -48.42 10.66
CA THR A 200 12.22 -49.48 11.58
C THR A 200 10.69 -49.54 11.73
N ASP A 201 9.96 -48.52 11.26
CA ASP A 201 8.52 -48.34 11.44
C ASP A 201 7.68 -48.56 10.18
N MET A 202 8.30 -49.07 9.10
CA MET A 202 7.57 -49.35 7.85
C MET A 202 6.76 -50.65 7.97
N PRO A 203 5.44 -50.65 7.70
CA PRO A 203 4.63 -51.85 7.78
C PRO A 203 5.01 -52.86 6.69
N GLU A 204 5.07 -54.15 7.04
CA GLU A 204 5.63 -55.23 6.21
C GLU A 204 5.12 -55.27 4.76
N TRP A 205 3.85 -54.93 4.51
CA TRP A 205 3.26 -54.92 3.16
C TRP A 205 3.88 -53.92 2.19
N THR A 206 4.59 -52.91 2.70
CA THR A 206 5.29 -51.90 1.88
C THR A 206 6.70 -52.34 1.47
N LYS A 207 7.24 -53.39 2.09
CA LYS A 207 8.61 -53.87 1.86
C LYS A 207 8.73 -54.85 0.69
N THR A 208 7.61 -55.26 0.08
CA THR A 208 7.57 -56.25 -1.01
C THR A 208 7.16 -55.62 -2.34
N GLU A 209 7.92 -55.90 -3.41
CA GLU A 209 7.68 -55.38 -4.76
C GLU A 209 6.32 -55.81 -5.34
N ASN A 210 5.86 -57.01 -4.99
CA ASN A 210 4.57 -57.54 -5.43
C ASN A 210 3.48 -57.28 -4.38
N LYS A 211 2.56 -56.39 -4.71
CA LYS A 211 1.37 -56.10 -3.88
C LYS A 211 0.35 -57.24 -4.00
N PRO A 212 -0.41 -57.56 -2.92
CA PRO A 212 -1.50 -58.52 -3.01
C PRO A 212 -2.55 -58.07 -4.03
N ALA A 213 -2.98 -58.96 -4.92
CA ALA A 213 -4.11 -58.73 -5.81
C ALA A 213 -5.41 -59.15 -5.09
N TYR A 214 -6.39 -58.26 -5.04
CA TYR A 214 -7.71 -58.54 -4.46
C TYR A 214 -8.75 -58.71 -5.56
N THR A 215 -9.63 -59.69 -5.41
CA THR A 215 -10.80 -59.92 -6.26
C THR A 215 -11.94 -58.96 -5.88
N ALA A 216 -12.86 -58.68 -6.81
CA ALA A 216 -14.02 -57.84 -6.55
C ALA A 216 -14.89 -58.36 -5.38
N SER A 217 -14.91 -59.68 -5.16
CA SER A 217 -15.63 -60.28 -4.04
C SER A 217 -14.97 -60.01 -2.68
N GLU A 218 -13.64 -60.00 -2.62
CA GLU A 218 -12.88 -59.75 -1.37
C GLU A 218 -13.05 -58.31 -0.86
N VAL A 219 -13.45 -57.40 -1.75
CA VAL A 219 -13.72 -55.99 -1.42
C VAL A 219 -15.20 -55.62 -1.42
N GLY A 220 -16.11 -56.61 -1.46
CA GLY A 220 -17.55 -56.39 -1.35
C GLY A 220 -18.22 -55.80 -2.60
N LEU A 221 -17.59 -55.89 -3.77
CA LEU A 221 -18.07 -55.38 -5.06
C LEU A 221 -18.52 -56.48 -6.03
N GLY A 222 -18.80 -57.70 -5.52
CA GLY A 222 -19.08 -58.88 -6.35
C GLY A 222 -20.30 -58.78 -7.29
N ASN A 223 -21.20 -57.82 -7.05
CA ASN A 223 -22.41 -57.61 -7.88
C ASN A 223 -22.27 -56.44 -8.87
N VAL A 224 -21.12 -55.77 -8.90
CA VAL A 224 -20.90 -54.62 -9.79
C VAL A 224 -20.37 -55.14 -11.13
N ASP A 225 -21.13 -54.91 -12.20
CA ASP A 225 -20.70 -55.16 -13.57
C ASP A 225 -20.25 -53.85 -14.23
N ASN A 226 -19.16 -53.91 -15.01
CA ASN A 226 -18.58 -52.78 -15.72
C ASN A 226 -19.07 -52.76 -17.19
N THR A 227 -20.38 -52.88 -17.37
CA THR A 227 -21.02 -52.79 -18.68
C THR A 227 -20.95 -51.34 -19.20
N ALA A 228 -20.42 -51.15 -20.41
CA ALA A 228 -20.37 -49.83 -21.04
C ALA A 228 -21.77 -49.25 -21.23
N ASP A 229 -21.91 -47.91 -21.19
CA ASP A 229 -23.22 -47.24 -21.22
C ASP A 229 -24.06 -47.62 -22.45
N ILE A 230 -23.43 -47.89 -23.59
CA ILE A 230 -24.11 -48.27 -24.83
C ILE A 230 -24.77 -49.66 -24.77
N ASP A 231 -24.25 -50.54 -23.91
CA ASP A 231 -24.72 -51.92 -23.76
C ASP A 231 -25.67 -52.07 -22.56
N LYS A 232 -25.98 -50.97 -21.86
CA LYS A 232 -26.94 -50.99 -20.76
C LYS A 232 -28.35 -51.20 -21.32
N PRO A 233 -29.08 -52.23 -20.87
CA PRO A 233 -30.44 -52.46 -21.34
C PRO A 233 -31.34 -51.28 -20.95
N ILE A 234 -32.14 -50.78 -21.88
CA ILE A 234 -33.21 -49.84 -21.57
C ILE A 234 -34.39 -50.57 -20.92
N SER A 235 -35.20 -49.85 -20.16
CA SER A 235 -36.38 -50.45 -19.52
C SER A 235 -37.41 -50.90 -20.56
N THR A 236 -38.16 -51.96 -20.25
CA THR A 236 -39.27 -52.43 -21.08
C THR A 236 -40.27 -51.31 -21.39
N ALA A 237 -40.55 -50.45 -20.41
CA ALA A 237 -41.46 -49.31 -20.59
C ALA A 237 -40.93 -48.30 -21.62
N THR A 238 -39.62 -48.06 -21.64
CA THR A 238 -38.97 -47.17 -22.62
C THR A 238 -39.05 -47.76 -24.02
N GLN A 239 -38.80 -49.06 -24.18
CA GLN A 239 -38.91 -49.73 -25.48
C GLN A 239 -40.34 -49.65 -26.03
N THR A 240 -41.35 -49.97 -25.21
CA THR A 240 -42.76 -49.89 -25.63
C THR A 240 -43.18 -48.48 -26.07
N ALA A 241 -42.66 -47.43 -25.42
CA ALA A 241 -42.96 -46.05 -25.79
C ALA A 241 -42.33 -45.64 -27.13
N LEU A 242 -41.16 -46.18 -27.46
CA LEU A 242 -40.48 -45.96 -28.75
C LEU A 242 -41.23 -46.68 -29.88
N ASP A 243 -41.66 -47.91 -29.65
CA ASP A 243 -42.39 -48.72 -30.63
C ASP A 243 -43.74 -48.09 -31.06
N GLY A 244 -44.30 -47.18 -30.26
CA GLY A 244 -45.55 -46.47 -30.57
C GLY A 244 -45.39 -45.17 -31.38
N LYS A 245 -44.16 -44.78 -31.74
CA LYS A 245 -43.91 -43.58 -32.55
C LYS A 245 -43.99 -43.92 -34.04
N ALA A 246 -44.49 -42.97 -34.85
CA ALA A 246 -44.48 -43.12 -36.29
C ALA A 246 -43.05 -43.03 -36.83
N ASP A 247 -42.76 -43.82 -37.87
CA ASP A 247 -41.46 -43.81 -38.53
C ASP A 247 -41.17 -42.47 -39.21
N THR A 248 -39.88 -42.13 -39.31
CA THR A 248 -39.37 -40.91 -39.95
C THR A 248 -39.78 -40.80 -41.43
N GLY A 249 -40.18 -41.92 -42.05
CA GLY A 249 -40.76 -41.94 -43.40
C GLY A 249 -42.14 -42.59 -43.40
N HIS A 250 -43.19 -41.78 -43.35
CA HIS A 250 -44.56 -42.21 -43.61
C HIS A 250 -45.26 -41.26 -44.60
N THR A 251 -46.34 -41.73 -45.22
CA THR A 251 -47.08 -40.98 -46.25
C THR A 251 -48.56 -40.87 -45.90
N HIS A 252 -49.18 -39.75 -46.27
CA HIS A 252 -50.62 -39.56 -46.19
C HIS A 252 -51.27 -39.63 -47.58
N THR A 253 -52.49 -40.13 -47.60
CA THR A 253 -53.40 -40.13 -48.73
C THR A 253 -54.32 -38.91 -48.67
N VAL A 254 -54.97 -38.56 -49.79
CA VAL A 254 -55.94 -37.44 -49.83
C VAL A 254 -57.13 -37.69 -48.88
N SER A 255 -57.48 -38.95 -48.61
CA SER A 255 -58.49 -39.32 -47.60
C SER A 255 -58.10 -38.96 -46.17
N ASP A 256 -56.82 -38.74 -45.89
CA ASP A 256 -56.34 -38.32 -44.58
C ASP A 256 -56.50 -36.80 -44.35
N ILE A 257 -56.93 -36.06 -45.39
CA ILE A 257 -57.12 -34.62 -45.36
C ILE A 257 -58.61 -34.32 -45.15
N THR A 258 -58.98 -33.89 -43.96
CA THR A 258 -60.38 -33.68 -43.55
C THR A 258 -60.98 -32.33 -44.02
N ASP A 259 -60.18 -31.44 -44.60
CA ASP A 259 -60.53 -30.03 -44.86
C ASP A 259 -60.28 -29.56 -46.31
N MET A 260 -60.48 -30.43 -47.30
CA MET A 260 -60.20 -30.11 -48.72
C MET A 260 -61.20 -29.07 -49.31
N PRO A 261 -60.74 -27.97 -49.95
CA PRO A 261 -61.62 -26.94 -50.51
C PRO A 261 -62.42 -27.39 -51.73
N ALA A 262 -63.70 -26.97 -51.83
CA ALA A 262 -64.65 -27.43 -52.85
C ALA A 262 -64.26 -27.09 -54.31
N TYR A 263 -63.58 -25.96 -54.56
CA TYR A 263 -63.23 -25.49 -55.91
C TYR A 263 -62.26 -26.42 -56.66
N LEU A 264 -61.54 -27.29 -55.95
CA LEU A 264 -60.66 -28.29 -56.57
C LEU A 264 -61.39 -29.54 -57.05
N THR A 265 -62.69 -29.65 -56.78
CA THR A 265 -63.47 -30.86 -57.04
C THR A 265 -64.68 -30.68 -57.97
N GLN A 266 -65.11 -29.44 -58.28
CA GLN A 266 -66.17 -29.13 -59.26
C GLN A 266 -65.98 -27.77 -59.97
N GLU A 267 -66.22 -27.72 -61.28
CA GLU A 267 -66.22 -26.48 -62.10
C GLU A 267 -67.65 -25.97 -62.31
N THR A 268 -67.91 -24.70 -61.98
CA THR A 268 -69.27 -24.11 -61.94
C THR A 268 -69.43 -22.85 -62.79
N ASP A 269 -68.38 -22.36 -63.47
CA ASP A 269 -68.40 -21.11 -64.25
C ASP A 269 -69.40 -21.17 -65.43
N PRO A 270 -70.45 -20.31 -65.48
CA PRO A 270 -71.47 -20.33 -66.53
C PRO A 270 -70.96 -19.95 -67.93
N THR A 271 -69.82 -19.25 -68.04
CA THR A 271 -69.24 -18.82 -69.31
C THR A 271 -68.56 -19.96 -70.08
N VAL A 272 -68.16 -21.01 -69.37
CA VAL A 272 -67.58 -22.20 -70.00
C VAL A 272 -68.69 -22.97 -70.74
N PRO A 273 -68.56 -23.20 -72.06
CA PRO A 273 -69.59 -23.89 -72.84
C PRO A 273 -69.88 -25.30 -72.31
N ALA A 274 -71.14 -25.74 -72.40
CA ALA A 274 -71.58 -27.02 -71.84
C ALA A 274 -70.76 -28.24 -72.31
N TRP A 275 -70.27 -28.24 -73.56
CA TRP A 275 -69.40 -29.31 -74.07
C TRP A 275 -68.02 -29.33 -73.40
N ALA A 276 -67.51 -28.19 -72.94
CA ALA A 276 -66.25 -28.08 -72.21
C ALA A 276 -66.39 -28.53 -70.74
N LYS A 277 -67.61 -28.45 -70.17
CA LYS A 277 -67.96 -28.98 -68.84
C LYS A 277 -68.22 -30.49 -68.83
N ALA A 278 -68.52 -31.09 -69.99
CA ALA A 278 -68.80 -32.51 -70.08
C ALA A 278 -67.54 -33.37 -69.84
N LYS A 279 -67.69 -34.43 -69.02
CA LYS A 279 -66.66 -35.42 -68.68
C LYS A 279 -66.06 -36.11 -69.93
N ASN A 280 -66.90 -36.34 -70.93
CA ASN A 280 -66.51 -36.92 -72.22
C ASN A 280 -66.72 -35.88 -73.31
N LYS A 281 -65.68 -35.63 -74.12
CA LYS A 281 -65.74 -34.65 -75.22
C LYS A 281 -66.44 -35.25 -76.44
N PRO A 282 -67.21 -34.48 -77.23
CA PRO A 282 -67.79 -34.99 -78.48
C PRO A 282 -66.71 -35.41 -79.47
N THR A 283 -66.95 -36.50 -80.20
CA THR A 283 -66.07 -37.03 -81.24
C THR A 283 -66.77 -36.86 -82.59
N TYR A 284 -66.12 -36.22 -83.57
CA TYR A 284 -66.69 -36.03 -84.91
C TYR A 284 -66.05 -36.97 -85.93
N THR A 285 -66.85 -37.49 -86.86
CA THR A 285 -66.37 -38.35 -87.95
C THR A 285 -65.80 -37.51 -89.10
N ALA A 286 -64.91 -38.12 -89.90
CA ALA A 286 -64.24 -37.45 -91.02
C ALA A 286 -65.23 -36.81 -92.02
N ASP A 287 -66.40 -37.41 -92.25
CA ASP A 287 -67.41 -36.86 -93.17
C ASP A 287 -68.11 -35.61 -92.63
N GLU A 288 -68.40 -35.58 -91.33
CA GLU A 288 -69.07 -34.45 -90.66
C GLU A 288 -68.22 -33.18 -90.68
N VAL A 289 -66.90 -33.34 -90.80
CA VAL A 289 -65.94 -32.22 -90.89
C VAL A 289 -65.33 -32.06 -92.29
N GLY A 290 -65.90 -32.70 -93.32
CA GLY A 290 -65.48 -32.54 -94.72
C GLY A 290 -64.10 -33.11 -95.07
N ALA A 291 -63.63 -34.13 -94.36
CA ALA A 291 -62.38 -34.84 -94.66
C ALA A 291 -62.62 -36.04 -95.60
N ALA A 292 -61.99 -36.04 -96.78
CA ALA A 292 -62.22 -37.01 -97.85
C ALA A 292 -61.93 -38.48 -97.45
N LYS A 293 -62.86 -39.40 -97.79
CA LYS A 293 -62.75 -40.84 -97.57
C LYS A 293 -61.92 -41.54 -98.66
N ARG A 294 -61.07 -42.49 -98.23
CA ARG A 294 -60.17 -43.29 -99.07
C ARG A 294 -60.95 -44.15 -100.08
N ASN A 295 -60.96 -43.77 -101.37
CA ASN A 295 -61.47 -44.62 -102.45
C ASN A 295 -60.35 -45.35 -103.21
N THR A 296 -60.65 -46.61 -103.45
CA THR A 296 -59.90 -47.71 -104.03
C THR A 296 -59.87 -47.70 -105.57
N HIS A 297 -58.70 -48.08 -106.13
CA HIS A 297 -58.44 -48.66 -107.45
C HIS A 297 -58.50 -47.79 -108.73
N ILE A 298 -57.32 -47.37 -109.22
CA ILE A 298 -56.99 -47.44 -110.66
C ILE A 298 -55.77 -48.37 -110.80
N THR A 299 -55.99 -49.41 -111.61
CA THR A 299 -55.25 -50.63 -111.97
C THR A 299 -53.76 -50.47 -112.31
N CYS A 300 -52.89 -51.40 -111.91
CA CYS A 300 -52.48 -52.60 -112.69
C CYS A 300 -51.85 -52.18 -114.05
N ARG A 301 -50.62 -52.56 -114.45
CA ARG A 301 -49.96 -53.87 -114.36
C ARG A 301 -48.56 -53.74 -115.03
N ILE A 302 -47.73 -54.78 -114.91
CA ILE A 302 -46.65 -55.17 -115.86
C ILE A 302 -45.38 -54.30 -115.74
N SER A 303 -44.28 -54.74 -115.15
CA SER A 303 -43.52 -55.95 -115.48
C SER A 303 -43.27 -56.10 -116.99
N GLN A 304 -42.73 -55.08 -117.64
CA GLN A 304 -41.90 -55.18 -118.85
C GLN A 304 -41.24 -53.83 -119.09
N ILE A 305 -40.04 -53.82 -119.66
CA ILE A 305 -39.07 -52.71 -119.76
C ILE A 305 -38.24 -52.59 -118.46
N CYS A 306 -37.41 -53.56 -118.08
CA CYS A 306 -36.22 -54.01 -118.81
C CYS A 306 -35.59 -52.92 -119.68
N GLN A 307 -34.34 -52.63 -119.32
CA GLN A 307 -33.29 -52.09 -120.18
C GLN A 307 -33.25 -50.55 -120.27
N ASN A 308 -32.05 -50.04 -119.99
CA ASN A 308 -31.56 -48.67 -120.19
C ASN A 308 -31.78 -47.72 -119.00
N GLY A 309 -30.78 -47.70 -118.10
CA GLY A 309 -30.80 -46.89 -116.90
C GLY A 309 -30.96 -45.38 -117.14
N ARG A 310 -31.93 -44.76 -116.44
CA ARG A 310 -31.84 -43.54 -115.60
C ARG A 310 -33.25 -43.08 -115.16
N LYS A 311 -33.33 -42.60 -113.91
CA LYS A 311 -34.53 -42.25 -113.08
C LYS A 311 -35.36 -41.05 -113.58
N PRO A 312 -36.56 -40.83 -112.99
CA PRO A 312 -36.91 -39.46 -112.56
C PRO A 312 -37.39 -39.32 -111.10
N ARG A 313 -37.31 -38.08 -110.62
CA ARG A 313 -37.16 -37.63 -109.22
C ARG A 313 -38.47 -37.43 -108.44
N ILE A 314 -38.45 -37.86 -107.17
CA ILE A 314 -39.45 -37.77 -106.08
C ILE A 314 -39.90 -36.33 -105.69
N SER A 315 -39.31 -35.30 -106.28
CA SER A 315 -39.48 -33.89 -105.89
C SER A 315 -40.84 -33.27 -106.21
N LEU A 316 -41.70 -33.91 -107.03
CA LEU A 316 -43.00 -33.34 -107.42
C LEU A 316 -44.12 -33.64 -106.41
N LEU A 317 -44.04 -34.75 -105.67
CA LEU A 317 -45.11 -35.21 -104.77
C LEU A 317 -45.14 -34.47 -103.42
N ILE A 318 -44.00 -33.94 -102.95
CA ILE A 318 -43.91 -33.28 -101.62
C ILE A 318 -44.52 -31.87 -101.63
N ARG A 319 -44.56 -31.18 -102.78
CA ARG A 319 -45.11 -29.82 -102.87
C ARG A 319 -46.63 -29.77 -102.68
N GLN A 320 -47.36 -30.83 -103.02
CA GLN A 320 -48.82 -30.86 -102.92
C GLN A 320 -49.30 -31.07 -101.47
N ALA A 321 -48.56 -31.84 -100.67
CA ALA A 321 -48.94 -32.16 -99.28
C ALA A 321 -48.76 -31.01 -98.27
N ARG A 322 -47.88 -30.03 -98.54
CA ARG A 322 -47.70 -28.87 -97.63
C ARG A 322 -48.80 -27.81 -97.74
N SER A 323 -49.51 -27.75 -98.87
CA SER A 323 -50.58 -26.77 -99.14
C SER A 323 -51.81 -26.99 -98.24
N GLU A 324 -52.24 -28.24 -98.06
CA GLU A 324 -53.51 -28.55 -97.39
C GLU A 324 -53.46 -28.40 -95.87
N ARG A 325 -52.28 -28.54 -95.24
CA ARG A 325 -52.13 -28.35 -93.78
C ARG A 325 -52.23 -26.88 -93.36
N GLN A 326 -51.74 -25.95 -94.19
CA GLN A 326 -51.81 -24.51 -93.87
C GLN A 326 -53.24 -23.96 -94.00
N GLN A 327 -54.05 -24.45 -94.94
CA GLN A 327 -55.46 -24.05 -95.05
C GLN A 327 -56.32 -24.50 -93.85
N ARG A 328 -55.99 -25.64 -93.21
CA ARG A 328 -56.73 -26.13 -92.04
C ARG A 328 -56.48 -25.37 -90.74
N GLN A 329 -55.32 -24.73 -90.56
CA GLN A 329 -55.05 -23.94 -89.33
C GLN A 329 -55.67 -22.54 -89.33
N ILE A 330 -56.03 -21.99 -90.50
CA ILE A 330 -56.63 -20.66 -90.62
C ILE A 330 -58.15 -20.68 -90.29
N LEU A 331 -58.83 -21.82 -90.44
CA LEU A 331 -60.26 -21.94 -90.12
C LEU A 331 -60.57 -22.17 -88.63
N LEU A 332 -59.59 -22.58 -87.82
CA LEU A 332 -59.77 -22.89 -86.38
C LEU A 332 -59.48 -21.71 -85.43
N ARG A 333 -59.23 -20.52 -85.97
CA ARG A 333 -58.98 -19.27 -85.22
C ARG A 333 -59.97 -18.13 -85.56
N ARG A 334 -61.19 -18.47 -86.00
CA ARG A 334 -62.32 -17.54 -86.08
C ARG A 334 -63.52 -18.11 -85.34
#